data_AF-A0A0F7RWD6-F1
#
_entry.id   AF-A0A0F7RWD6-F1
#
_cell.length_a   1.000
_cell.length_b   1.000
_cell.length_c   1.000
_cell.angle_alpha   90.00
_cell.angle_beta   90.00
_cell.angle_gamma   90.00
#
_symmetry.space_group_name_H-M   'P 1'
#
loop_
_entity.id
_entity.type
_entity.pdbx_description
1 polymer ?
#
loop_
_entity_poly.entity_id
_entity_poly.type
_entity_poly.pdbx_seq_one_letter_code
_entity_poly.pdbx_strand_id
1 'polypeptide(L)'
;MTLRFWQLVAAAALCLFPCASAWGIAGHQIVATIAQTQLHPTVREQLCSILPNFTRYPSHWPATSTDQPNTHCHLAVLAGWPDTIRSRYPWSGQLHYVNPVDDHPPNQCLYGETGWTSPNNVLTSLVNYTSRVVTETGWERDMALRFMVHLFGDAHQPLHLTGRARGGNDVWVHFEGLVTRAGAS
;
A
#
# COMPACT_ATOMS: atom_id res chain seq x y z
N MET A 1 -49.51 -1.58 -8.40
CA MET A 1 -48.53 -1.58 -7.28
C MET A 1 -47.27 -2.41 -7.62
N THR A 2 -46.60 -2.15 -8.75
CA THR A 2 -45.45 -2.99 -9.21
C THR A 2 -44.17 -2.19 -9.52
N LEU A 3 -44.22 -0.86 -9.47
CA LEU A 3 -43.07 0.02 -9.78
C LEU A 3 -42.04 0.17 -8.66
N ARG A 4 -42.34 -0.27 -7.43
CA ARG A 4 -41.44 -0.07 -6.27
C ARG A 4 -40.35 -1.14 -6.11
N PHE A 5 -40.55 -2.34 -6.66
CA PHE A 5 -39.61 -3.45 -6.46
C PHE A 5 -38.36 -3.33 -7.33
N TRP A 6 -38.55 -2.94 -8.61
CA TRP A 6 -37.45 -2.76 -9.57
C TRP A 6 -36.53 -1.59 -9.22
N GLN A 7 -37.07 -0.53 -8.60
CA GLN A 7 -36.29 0.61 -8.14
C GLN A 7 -35.36 0.24 -6.95
N LEU A 8 -35.81 -0.66 -6.07
CA LEU A 8 -35.01 -1.14 -4.94
C LEU A 8 -33.91 -2.14 -5.37
N VAL A 9 -34.19 -2.98 -6.37
CA VAL A 9 -33.18 -3.91 -6.94
C VAL A 9 -32.10 -3.14 -7.71
N ALA A 10 -32.48 -2.10 -8.47
CA ALA A 10 -31.52 -1.24 -9.17
C ALA A 10 -30.62 -0.48 -8.18
N ALA A 11 -31.18 0.06 -7.09
CA ALA A 11 -30.41 0.75 -6.06
C ALA A 11 -29.43 -0.17 -5.31
N ALA A 12 -29.77 -1.45 -5.10
CA ALA A 12 -28.86 -2.43 -4.49
C ALA A 12 -27.73 -2.86 -5.43
N ALA A 13 -27.96 -2.89 -6.76
CA ALA A 13 -26.93 -3.17 -7.76
C ALA A 13 -25.94 -2.01 -7.95
N LEU A 14 -26.36 -0.77 -7.70
CA LEU A 14 -25.51 0.44 -7.72
C LEU A 14 -24.56 0.56 -6.49
N CYS A 15 -24.50 -0.43 -5.60
CA CYS A 15 -23.52 -0.45 -4.50
C CYS A 15 -22.42 -1.50 -4.66
N LEU A 16 -22.34 -2.16 -5.83
CA LEU A 16 -21.35 -3.21 -6.12
C LEU A 16 -20.23 -2.73 -7.06
N PHE A 17 -20.02 -1.42 -7.17
CA PHE A 17 -19.00 -0.84 -8.05
C PHE A 17 -17.58 -1.05 -7.50
N PRO A 18 -16.67 -1.69 -8.27
CA PRO A 18 -15.28 -1.77 -7.88
C PRO A 18 -14.59 -0.43 -8.15
N CYS A 19 -14.13 0.24 -7.10
CA CYS A 19 -13.19 1.35 -7.23
C CYS A 19 -12.00 0.90 -8.09
N ALA A 20 -11.63 1.69 -9.11
CA ALA A 20 -10.32 1.57 -9.73
C ALA A 20 -9.26 1.84 -8.65
N SER A 21 -8.72 0.77 -8.06
CA SER A 21 -7.63 0.86 -7.12
C SER A 21 -6.31 0.96 -7.90
N ALA A 22 -5.93 2.19 -8.23
CA ALA A 22 -4.59 2.61 -7.83
C ALA A 22 -4.45 2.32 -6.32
N TRP A 23 -3.32 1.78 -5.83
CA TRP A 23 -3.24 1.45 -4.39
C TRP A 23 -3.50 2.72 -3.58
N GLY A 24 -4.69 2.79 -3.00
CA GLY A 24 -4.96 3.65 -1.85
C GLY A 24 -4.76 2.83 -0.58
N ILE A 25 -5.16 3.40 0.55
CA ILE A 25 -5.06 2.72 1.85
C ILE A 25 -5.65 1.31 1.88
N ALA A 26 -6.79 1.09 1.20
CA ALA A 26 -7.45 -0.21 1.12
C ALA A 26 -6.57 -1.25 0.42
N GLY A 27 -5.91 -0.84 -0.65
CA GLY A 27 -5.04 -1.72 -1.41
C GLY A 27 -3.79 -2.13 -0.61
N HIS A 28 -3.13 -1.19 0.06
CA HIS A 28 -2.00 -1.51 0.96
C HIS A 28 -2.43 -2.44 2.10
N GLN A 29 -3.64 -2.24 2.65
CA GLN A 29 -4.21 -3.12 3.66
C GLN A 29 -4.43 -4.54 3.14
N ILE A 30 -4.88 -4.70 1.89
CA ILE A 30 -5.05 -6.00 1.25
C ILE A 30 -3.70 -6.70 1.10
N VAL A 31 -2.68 -6.03 0.54
CA VAL A 31 -1.32 -6.59 0.39
C VAL A 31 -0.76 -7.04 1.73
N ALA A 32 -0.84 -6.18 2.73
CA ALA A 32 -0.35 -6.48 4.08
C ALA A 32 -1.11 -7.62 4.75
N THR A 33 -2.43 -7.72 4.53
CA THR A 33 -3.24 -8.83 5.02
C THR A 33 -2.80 -10.14 4.38
N ILE A 34 -2.67 -10.17 3.05
CA ILE A 34 -2.19 -11.36 2.30
C ILE A 34 -0.81 -11.75 2.81
N ALA A 35 0.14 -10.81 2.88
CA ALA A 35 1.48 -11.07 3.39
C ALA A 35 1.45 -11.69 4.79
N GLN A 36 0.66 -11.13 5.71
CA GLN A 36 0.54 -11.64 7.08
C GLN A 36 -0.03 -13.08 7.15
N THR A 37 -0.89 -13.49 6.22
CA THR A 37 -1.38 -14.88 6.15
C THR A 37 -0.30 -15.88 5.77
N GLN A 38 0.75 -15.44 5.08
CA GLN A 38 1.84 -16.30 4.59
C GLN A 38 3.05 -16.33 5.54
N LEU A 39 3.03 -15.55 6.63
CA LEU A 39 4.14 -15.48 7.56
C LEU A 39 4.27 -16.76 8.41
N HIS A 40 5.51 -17.22 8.55
CA HIS A 40 5.86 -18.27 9.49
C HIS A 40 5.48 -17.86 10.93
N PRO A 41 5.01 -18.78 11.80
CA PRO A 41 4.60 -18.45 13.17
C PRO A 41 5.63 -17.61 13.96
N THR A 42 6.92 -17.96 13.87
CA THR A 42 7.99 -17.21 14.56
C THR A 42 8.11 -15.76 14.07
N VAL A 43 7.84 -15.48 12.79
CA VAL A 43 7.84 -14.11 12.26
C VAL A 43 6.64 -13.33 12.80
N ARG A 44 5.47 -13.99 12.90
CA ARG A 44 4.26 -13.37 13.45
C ARG A 44 4.42 -13.03 14.94
N GLU A 45 5.13 -13.85 15.71
CA GLU A 45 5.54 -13.51 17.08
C GLU A 45 6.46 -12.29 17.13
N GLN A 46 7.42 -12.16 16.19
CA GLN A 46 8.27 -10.98 16.11
C GLN A 46 7.51 -9.70 15.78
N LEU A 47 6.42 -9.78 15.00
CA LEU A 47 5.57 -8.60 14.78
C LEU A 47 5.02 -8.03 16.10
N CYS A 48 4.72 -8.90 17.07
CA CYS A 48 4.23 -8.48 18.38
C CYS A 48 5.26 -7.74 19.23
N SER A 49 6.56 -7.98 18.99
CA SER A 49 7.63 -7.29 19.72
C SER A 49 7.98 -5.92 19.12
N ILE A 50 7.68 -5.72 17.84
CA ILE A 50 7.97 -4.48 17.12
C ILE A 50 6.79 -3.49 17.20
N LEU A 51 5.57 -4.00 17.09
CA LEU A 51 4.37 -3.17 16.92
C LEU A 51 3.76 -2.73 18.26
N PRO A 52 2.96 -1.65 18.28
CA PRO A 52 2.25 -1.23 19.49
C PRO A 52 1.13 -2.20 19.86
N ASN A 53 0.89 -2.36 21.16
CA ASN A 53 -0.07 -3.32 21.76
C ASN A 53 -1.55 -3.14 21.36
N PHE A 54 -1.91 -2.08 20.64
CA PHE A 54 -3.30 -1.81 20.25
C PHE A 54 -3.39 -1.43 18.78
N THR A 55 -4.24 -2.14 18.04
CA THR A 55 -4.60 -1.82 16.67
C THR A 55 -6.10 -1.93 16.47
N ARG A 56 -6.66 -1.24 15.46
CA ARG A 56 -8.10 -1.30 15.13
C ARG A 56 -8.52 -2.65 14.52
N TYR A 57 -7.57 -3.44 14.01
CA TYR A 57 -7.89 -4.61 13.20
C TYR A 57 -7.76 -5.88 14.04
N PRO A 58 -8.77 -6.78 14.02
CA PRO A 58 -8.73 -8.04 14.74
C PRO A 58 -8.00 -9.18 13.99
N SER A 59 -7.27 -10.03 14.72
CA SER A 59 -6.65 -11.30 14.29
C SER A 59 -7.35 -12.47 14.93
N HIS A 60 -7.58 -13.54 14.17
CA HIS A 60 -7.89 -14.84 14.77
C HIS A 60 -6.63 -15.64 15.12
N TRP A 61 -5.45 -15.03 14.99
CA TRP A 61 -4.15 -15.64 15.25
C TRP A 61 -3.34 -14.84 16.30
N PRO A 62 -2.57 -15.49 17.20
CA PRO A 62 -2.61 -16.92 17.45
C PRO A 62 -4.00 -17.32 17.94
N ALA A 63 -4.44 -18.54 17.63
CA ALA A 63 -5.72 -19.05 18.14
C ALA A 63 -5.56 -19.22 19.66
N THR A 64 -5.91 -18.19 20.42
CA THR A 64 -5.95 -18.25 21.88
C THR A 64 -7.25 -18.95 22.30
N SER A 65 -7.28 -19.52 23.50
CA SER A 65 -8.41 -20.28 24.05
C SER A 65 -9.67 -19.44 24.32
N THR A 66 -9.68 -18.17 23.96
CA THR A 66 -10.79 -17.24 24.13
C THR A 66 -11.30 -16.83 22.76
N ASP A 67 -12.62 -16.92 22.55
CA ASP A 67 -13.33 -16.56 21.30
C ASP A 67 -13.23 -15.06 20.90
N GLN A 68 -12.22 -14.33 21.37
CA GLN A 68 -11.99 -12.93 21.03
C GLN A 68 -10.76 -12.80 20.13
N PRO A 69 -10.87 -12.09 18.99
CA PRO A 69 -9.74 -11.88 18.13
C PRO A 69 -8.69 -10.97 18.79
N ASN A 70 -7.40 -11.31 18.64
CA ASN A 70 -6.28 -10.49 19.11
C ASN A 70 -6.23 -9.19 18.32
N THR A 71 -6.11 -8.03 18.97
CA THR A 71 -6.01 -6.72 18.30
C THR A 71 -4.57 -6.23 18.14
N HIS A 72 -3.59 -7.12 18.38
CA HIS A 72 -2.15 -6.83 18.37
C HIS A 72 -1.45 -7.48 17.16
N CYS A 73 -0.28 -6.96 16.78
CA CYS A 73 0.64 -7.55 15.80
C CYS A 73 0.14 -7.62 14.33
N HIS A 74 -0.49 -6.55 13.84
CA HIS A 74 -1.10 -6.52 12.50
C HIS A 74 -0.39 -5.65 11.49
N LEU A 75 -0.17 -6.18 10.28
CA LEU A 75 0.44 -5.41 9.18
C LEU A 75 -0.57 -4.51 8.44
N ALA A 76 -1.85 -4.90 8.36
CA ALA A 76 -2.83 -4.11 7.62
C ALA A 76 -2.97 -2.67 8.18
N VAL A 77 -3.02 -2.53 9.50
CA VAL A 77 -3.28 -1.24 10.17
C VAL A 77 -2.22 -0.18 9.90
N LEU A 78 -1.00 -0.64 9.60
CA LEU A 78 0.17 0.19 9.44
C LEU A 78 0.56 0.37 7.98
N ALA A 79 0.03 -0.46 7.08
CA ALA A 79 0.37 -0.45 5.67
C ALA A 79 0.02 0.86 4.97
N GLY A 80 -0.91 1.66 5.47
CA GLY A 80 -1.21 2.99 4.93
C GLY A 80 -0.46 4.14 5.61
N TRP A 81 0.27 3.88 6.70
CA TRP A 81 0.88 4.95 7.50
C TRP A 81 1.89 5.81 6.71
N PRO A 82 2.77 5.26 5.85
CA PRO A 82 3.70 6.06 5.05
C PRO A 82 3.04 7.15 4.21
N ASP A 83 1.90 6.88 3.57
CA ASP A 83 1.16 7.91 2.82
C ASP A 83 0.67 9.04 3.73
N THR A 84 0.16 8.69 4.91
CA THR A 84 -0.42 9.67 5.85
C THR A 84 0.63 10.64 6.41
N ILE A 85 1.90 10.26 6.40
CA ILE A 85 2.97 11.08 6.98
C ILE A 85 3.72 11.93 5.95
N ARG A 86 3.43 11.80 4.65
CA ARG A 86 4.11 12.57 3.59
C ARG A 86 4.01 14.08 3.80
N SER A 87 2.87 14.57 4.28
CA SER A 87 2.69 15.99 4.60
C SER A 87 3.54 16.45 5.79
N ARG A 88 3.81 15.56 6.75
CA ARG A 88 4.62 15.85 7.95
C ARG A 88 6.11 15.63 7.71
N TYR A 89 6.45 14.69 6.83
CA TYR A 89 7.79 14.30 6.46
C TYR A 89 7.93 14.32 4.93
N PRO A 90 8.04 15.51 4.31
CA PRO A 90 8.05 15.64 2.84
C PRO A 90 9.16 14.84 2.16
N TRP A 91 10.28 14.61 2.85
CA TRP A 91 11.39 13.78 2.37
C TRP A 91 10.97 12.33 2.08
N SER A 92 9.91 11.82 2.73
CA SER A 92 9.43 10.46 2.51
C SER A 92 8.71 10.28 1.18
N GLY A 93 8.27 11.36 0.53
CA GLY A 93 7.45 11.27 -0.68
C GLY A 93 8.15 10.61 -1.86
N GLN A 94 9.47 10.78 -2.02
CA GLN A 94 10.23 10.15 -3.11
C GLN A 94 10.45 8.65 -2.90
N LEU A 95 10.23 8.14 -1.68
CA LEU A 95 10.48 6.73 -1.36
C LEU A 95 9.44 5.82 -2.02
N HIS A 96 8.27 6.32 -2.42
CA HIS A 96 7.11 5.53 -2.85
C HIS A 96 7.16 5.07 -4.31
N TYR A 97 8.09 5.57 -5.11
CA TYR A 97 8.12 5.31 -6.55
C TYR A 97 9.54 5.29 -7.08
N VAL A 98 9.69 4.79 -8.30
CA VAL A 98 10.85 5.06 -9.15
C VAL A 98 10.37 5.79 -10.39
N ASN A 99 11.15 6.77 -10.84
CA ASN A 99 10.90 7.53 -12.06
C ASN A 99 12.07 7.31 -13.02
N PRO A 100 12.02 6.25 -13.85
CA PRO A 100 12.99 6.05 -14.91
C PRO A 100 12.94 7.18 -15.93
N VAL A 101 14.11 7.56 -16.45
CA VAL A 101 14.22 8.55 -17.53
C VAL A 101 14.00 7.86 -18.88
N ASP A 102 13.42 8.59 -19.83
CA ASP A 102 13.14 8.10 -21.19
C ASP A 102 12.21 6.85 -21.24
N ASP A 103 11.40 6.66 -20.19
CA ASP A 103 10.38 5.62 -20.14
C ASP A 103 9.13 6.03 -20.97
N HIS A 104 8.72 5.16 -21.90
CA HIS A 104 7.70 5.44 -22.91
C HIS A 104 6.67 4.29 -23.09
N PRO A 105 6.00 3.81 -22.03
CA PRO A 105 4.96 2.80 -22.16
C PRO A 105 3.82 3.32 -23.04
N PRO A 106 3.21 2.48 -23.90
CA PRO A 106 3.40 1.03 -23.99
C PRO A 106 4.52 0.59 -24.94
N ASN A 107 5.22 1.53 -25.59
CA ASN A 107 6.21 1.20 -26.63
C ASN A 107 7.55 0.74 -26.03
N GLN A 108 7.95 1.33 -24.91
CA GLN A 108 9.20 1.02 -24.23
C GLN A 108 9.01 1.19 -22.73
N CYS A 109 9.34 0.17 -21.96
CA CYS A 109 9.37 0.23 -20.50
C CYS A 109 10.82 0.14 -20.04
N LEU A 110 11.31 1.19 -19.37
CA LEU A 110 12.63 1.20 -18.73
C LEU A 110 12.45 1.19 -17.23
N TYR A 111 13.25 0.41 -16.52
CA TYR A 111 13.24 0.27 -15.06
C TYR A 111 14.55 0.74 -14.41
N GLY A 112 15.39 1.46 -15.15
CA GLY A 112 16.65 2.04 -14.65
C GLY A 112 17.87 1.79 -15.51
N GLU A 113 17.71 1.18 -16.68
CA GLU A 113 18.77 0.91 -17.65
C GLU A 113 19.44 2.21 -18.13
N THR A 114 18.67 3.30 -18.19
CA THR A 114 19.12 4.66 -18.58
C THR A 114 19.23 5.60 -17.38
N GLY A 115 18.91 5.12 -16.17
CA GLY A 115 18.92 5.87 -14.92
C GLY A 115 17.54 6.28 -14.41
N TRP A 116 17.54 7.06 -13.33
CA TRP A 116 16.35 7.54 -12.61
C TRP A 116 16.46 9.03 -12.30
N THR A 117 15.33 9.72 -12.13
CA THR A 117 15.33 11.14 -11.74
C THR A 117 15.81 11.38 -10.30
N SER A 118 15.86 10.35 -9.46
CA SER A 118 16.32 10.44 -8.06
C SER A 118 17.00 9.15 -7.60
N PRO A 119 18.11 9.24 -6.82
CA PRO A 119 18.69 8.09 -6.14
C PRO A 119 17.82 7.62 -4.95
N ASN A 120 16.99 8.50 -4.40
CA ASN A 120 15.99 8.15 -3.38
C ASN A 120 14.73 7.70 -4.11
N ASN A 121 14.47 6.39 -4.09
CA ASN A 121 13.34 5.77 -4.77
C ASN A 121 12.90 4.50 -4.01
N VAL A 122 11.83 3.87 -4.47
CA VAL A 122 11.27 2.66 -3.84
C VAL A 122 12.27 1.51 -3.72
N LEU A 123 13.15 1.32 -4.71
CA LEU A 123 14.13 0.22 -4.69
C LEU A 123 15.21 0.45 -3.63
N THR A 124 15.81 1.65 -3.61
CA THR A 124 16.81 1.99 -2.59
C THR A 124 16.21 2.05 -1.19
N SER A 125 14.94 2.48 -1.09
CA SER A 125 14.20 2.52 0.18
C SER A 125 13.88 1.11 0.70
N LEU A 126 13.49 0.18 -0.18
CA LEU A 126 13.28 -1.22 0.22
C LEU A 126 14.55 -1.83 0.79
N VAL A 127 15.71 -1.63 0.17
CA VAL A 127 17.00 -2.10 0.72
C VAL A 127 17.30 -1.46 2.08
N ASN A 128 17.08 -0.14 2.20
CA ASN A 128 17.31 0.56 3.46
C ASN A 128 16.41 0.03 4.59
N TYR A 129 15.10 -0.02 4.39
CA TYR A 129 14.16 -0.39 5.45
C TYR A 129 14.13 -1.88 5.76
N THR A 130 14.49 -2.75 4.81
CA THR A 130 14.75 -4.17 5.10
C THR A 130 16.00 -4.35 5.96
N SER A 131 17.06 -3.56 5.77
CA SER A 131 18.19 -3.55 6.70
C SER A 131 17.78 -3.02 8.07
N ARG A 132 17.07 -1.88 8.11
CA ARG A 132 16.71 -1.21 9.36
C ARG A 132 15.76 -2.00 10.24
N VAL A 133 14.84 -2.78 9.67
CA VAL A 133 13.96 -3.65 10.48
C VAL A 133 14.74 -4.77 11.21
N VAL A 134 15.95 -5.08 10.75
CA VAL A 134 16.86 -6.05 11.38
C VAL A 134 17.81 -5.36 12.38
N THR A 135 18.33 -4.18 12.03
CA THR A 135 19.43 -3.53 12.79
C THR A 135 18.95 -2.53 13.84
N GLU A 136 17.79 -1.90 13.64
CA GLU A 136 17.28 -0.85 14.53
C GLU A 136 16.49 -1.43 15.70
N THR A 137 16.17 -0.58 16.68
CA THR A 137 15.32 -0.93 17.82
C THR A 137 14.27 0.14 18.08
N GLY A 138 13.28 -0.17 18.94
CA GLY A 138 12.24 0.77 19.35
C GLY A 138 11.47 1.38 18.17
N TRP A 139 11.27 2.70 18.21
CA TRP A 139 10.51 3.43 17.20
C TRP A 139 11.12 3.35 15.80
N GLU A 140 12.44 3.35 15.66
CA GLU A 140 13.09 3.26 14.35
C GLU A 140 12.85 1.90 13.68
N ARG A 141 12.78 0.83 14.48
CA ARG A 141 12.42 -0.50 13.98
C ARG A 141 10.94 -0.61 13.60
N ASP A 142 10.04 -0.04 14.39
CA ASP A 142 8.61 0.08 14.03
C ASP A 142 8.46 0.84 12.72
N MET A 143 9.04 2.05 12.63
CA MET A 143 9.02 2.85 11.41
C MET A 143 9.56 2.09 10.20
N ALA A 144 10.67 1.36 10.35
CA ALA A 144 11.24 0.56 9.28
C ALA A 144 10.28 -0.55 8.81
N LEU A 145 9.60 -1.24 9.74
CA LEU A 145 8.57 -2.23 9.39
C LEU A 145 7.41 -1.59 8.61
N ARG A 146 6.96 -0.39 9.02
CA ARG A 146 5.88 0.34 8.34
C ARG A 146 6.23 0.70 6.90
N PHE A 147 7.40 1.31 6.70
CA PHE A 147 7.86 1.64 5.36
C PHE A 147 8.09 0.37 4.54
N MET A 148 8.75 -0.65 5.07
CA MET A 148 8.99 -1.89 4.33
C MET A 148 7.69 -2.51 3.81
N VAL A 149 6.67 -2.66 4.66
CA VAL A 149 5.37 -3.24 4.27
C VAL A 149 4.67 -2.41 3.20
N HIS A 150 4.66 -1.08 3.36
CA HIS A 150 4.03 -0.18 2.40
C HIS A 150 4.74 -0.18 1.04
N LEU A 151 6.06 -0.04 1.06
CA LEU A 151 6.91 0.06 -0.14
C LEU A 151 6.90 -1.22 -0.96
N PHE A 152 6.72 -2.40 -0.34
CA PHE A 152 6.47 -3.62 -1.09
C PHE A 152 5.15 -3.55 -1.86
N GLY A 153 4.11 -2.90 -1.32
CA GLY A 153 2.87 -2.64 -2.06
C GLY A 153 3.09 -1.69 -3.23
N ASP A 154 3.76 -0.57 -2.98
CA ASP A 154 4.10 0.44 -4.00
C ASP A 154 4.92 -0.14 -5.16
N ALA A 155 5.92 -0.97 -4.84
CA ALA A 155 6.76 -1.63 -5.84
C ALA A 155 5.98 -2.59 -6.75
N HIS A 156 4.73 -2.93 -6.42
CA HIS A 156 3.85 -3.74 -7.26
C HIS A 156 2.74 -2.90 -7.93
N GLN A 157 2.75 -1.58 -7.78
CA GLN A 157 1.90 -0.65 -8.53
C GLN A 157 2.60 -0.23 -9.82
N PRO A 158 2.09 -0.57 -11.02
CA PRO A 158 2.80 -0.28 -12.28
C PRO A 158 3.09 1.21 -12.52
N LEU A 159 2.18 2.10 -12.12
CA LEU A 159 2.32 3.55 -12.23
C LEU A 159 3.25 4.17 -11.17
N HIS A 160 3.64 3.45 -10.10
CA HIS A 160 4.75 3.84 -9.22
C HIS A 160 6.12 3.49 -9.81
N LEU A 161 6.15 2.77 -10.93
CA LEU A 161 7.39 2.32 -11.59
C LEU A 161 7.63 2.97 -12.95
N THR A 162 6.95 4.09 -13.24
CA THR A 162 7.08 4.81 -14.52
C THR A 162 7.25 6.30 -14.28
N GLY A 163 8.19 6.91 -15.00
CA GLY A 163 8.36 8.36 -15.03
C GLY A 163 7.33 9.06 -15.94
N ARG A 164 6.65 8.32 -16.82
CA ARG A 164 5.76 8.90 -17.83
C ARG A 164 4.58 9.60 -17.18
N ALA A 165 4.38 10.87 -17.53
CA ALA A 165 3.30 11.71 -17.02
C ALA A 165 3.20 11.72 -15.48
N ARG A 166 4.36 11.68 -14.80
CA ARG A 166 4.48 11.58 -13.33
C ARG A 166 3.74 10.37 -12.76
N GLY A 167 4.01 9.19 -13.29
CA GLY A 167 3.27 7.98 -12.91
C GLY A 167 1.80 8.07 -13.32
N GLY A 168 1.48 8.66 -14.47
CA GLY A 168 0.10 8.87 -14.93
C GLY A 168 -0.69 9.96 -14.19
N ASN A 169 -0.11 10.67 -13.22
CA ASN A 169 -0.79 11.76 -12.49
C ASN A 169 -1.13 12.98 -13.37
N ASP A 170 -0.47 13.15 -14.51
CA ASP A 170 -0.80 14.19 -15.49
C ASP A 170 -1.84 13.74 -16.53
N VAL A 171 -2.30 12.49 -16.46
CA VAL A 171 -3.31 11.95 -17.37
C VAL A 171 -4.68 11.97 -16.70
N TRP A 172 -5.59 12.80 -17.22
CA TRP A 172 -6.98 12.85 -16.78
C TRP A 172 -7.81 11.79 -17.51
N VAL A 173 -8.69 11.12 -16.77
CA VAL A 173 -9.55 10.04 -17.26
C VAL A 173 -10.96 10.17 -16.70
N HIS A 174 -11.92 9.54 -17.37
CA HIS A 174 -13.25 9.30 -16.82
C HIS A 174 -13.32 7.89 -16.27
N PHE A 175 -13.59 7.75 -14.97
CA PHE A 175 -13.78 6.47 -14.31
C PHE A 175 -15.10 6.48 -13.55
N GLU A 176 -16.00 5.54 -13.83
CA GLU A 176 -17.33 5.45 -13.22
C GLU A 176 -18.13 6.76 -13.25
N GLY A 177 -18.01 7.50 -14.36
CA GLY A 177 -18.69 8.79 -14.55
C GLY A 177 -18.03 9.99 -13.85
N LEU A 178 -16.94 9.78 -13.12
CA LEU A 178 -16.16 10.83 -12.48
C LEU A 178 -14.89 11.16 -13.28
N VAL A 179 -14.50 12.44 -13.30
CA VAL A 179 -13.20 12.87 -13.83
C VAL A 179 -12.16 12.72 -12.73
N THR A 180 -11.12 11.94 -12.98
CA THR A 180 -10.01 11.69 -12.05
C THR A 180 -8.68 11.60 -12.80
N ARG A 181 -7.59 11.37 -12.08
CA ARG A 181 -6.25 11.10 -12.64
C ARG A 181 -6.03 9.60 -12.77
N ALA A 182 -5.28 9.18 -13.77
CA ALA A 182 -4.93 7.77 -13.97
C ALA A 182 -3.92 7.25 -12.95
N GLY A 183 -3.06 8.15 -12.43
CA GLY A 183 -1.96 7.81 -11.54
C GLY A 183 -2.38 7.23 -10.19
N ALA A 184 -1.44 6.56 -9.55
CA ALA A 184 -1.46 6.32 -8.11
C ALA A 184 -0.63 7.42 -7.43
N SER A 185 -1.15 7.99 -6.36
CA SER A 185 -0.49 9.08 -5.64
C SER A 185 -0.84 9.09 -4.17
#